data_AF-A0A6N7H0S1-F1
#
_entry.id   AF-A0A6N7H0S1-F1
#
_cell.length_a   1.000
_cell.length_b   1.000
_cell.length_c   1.000
_cell.angle_alpha   90.00
_cell.angle_beta   90.00
_cell.angle_gamma   90.00
#
_symmetry.space_group_name_H-M   'P 1'
#
loop_
_entity.id
_entity.type
_entity.pdbx_description
1 polymer ?
#
loop_
_entity_poly.entity_id
_entity_poly.type
_entity_poly.pdbx_seq_one_letter_code
_entity_poly.pdbx_strand_id
1 'polypeptide(L)'
;AAPRVGVLAVRAFDPRTTNGEGTTFNIIKGLEWAAENGARVINMSFAGPADPRLGDALARASKRGIVLIAAAGNAGPTSPPLYPAANRNVIAVTATDIEDRLYTGANRGNHIAVAAPGVDVLVPALDGNYQFTTGTSVAAAHVSGVVALLIERNPKLTPSEVRRILTRTAKSLGPRERTRDFGAGLVNAFQAVSSTAPREAAAPKQPR
;
A
#
# COMPACT_ATOMS: atom_id res chain seq x y z
N ALA A 1 -6.09 12.61 -0.90
CA ALA A 1 -4.69 12.93 -1.26
C ALA A 1 -3.95 13.46 -0.02
N ALA A 2 -2.64 13.25 0.09
CA ALA A 2 -1.79 13.77 1.17
C ALA A 2 -0.75 14.78 0.62
N PRO A 3 -1.18 15.99 0.22
CA PRO A 3 -0.35 16.89 -0.62
C PRO A 3 0.83 17.53 0.10
N ARG A 4 0.89 17.51 1.44
CA ARG A 4 1.95 18.14 2.25
C ARG A 4 2.94 17.12 2.84
N VAL A 5 2.86 15.85 2.43
CA VAL A 5 3.73 14.81 2.97
C VAL A 5 5.16 14.98 2.47
N GLY A 6 6.15 14.79 3.34
CA GLY A 6 7.53 14.66 2.92
C GLY A 6 7.76 13.33 2.21
N VAL A 7 8.45 13.35 1.06
CA VAL A 7 8.76 12.16 0.28
C VAL A 7 10.26 11.87 0.34
N LEU A 8 10.61 10.67 0.79
CA LEU A 8 11.98 10.14 0.71
C LEU A 8 12.10 9.29 -0.56
N ALA A 9 12.95 9.71 -1.49
CA ALA A 9 13.20 8.98 -2.73
C ALA A 9 14.37 8.00 -2.54
N VAL A 10 14.09 6.70 -2.62
CA VAL A 10 15.09 5.64 -2.44
C VAL A 10 15.30 4.89 -3.75
N ARG A 11 16.50 4.99 -4.32
CA ARG A 11 16.86 4.28 -5.55
C ARG A 11 17.39 2.88 -5.23
N ALA A 12 16.53 1.87 -5.38
CA ALA A 12 16.90 0.45 -5.23
C ALA A 12 17.03 -0.32 -6.56
N PHE A 13 16.63 0.31 -7.68
CA PHE A 13 16.55 -0.30 -9.01
C PHE A 13 17.47 0.43 -10.00
N ASP A 14 18.06 -0.33 -10.93
CA ASP A 14 18.93 0.20 -11.97
C ASP A 14 18.10 0.52 -13.24
N PRO A 15 17.99 1.81 -13.64
CA PRO A 15 17.22 2.21 -14.82
C PRO A 15 17.87 1.79 -16.14
N ARG A 16 19.10 1.24 -16.12
CA ARG A 16 19.81 0.78 -17.32
C ARG A 16 19.45 -0.64 -17.72
N THR A 17 18.76 -1.40 -16.86
CA THR A 17 18.24 -2.70 -17.26
C THR A 17 16.88 -2.53 -17.91
N THR A 18 16.54 -3.41 -18.85
CA THR A 18 15.34 -3.33 -19.68
C THR A 18 14.03 -3.30 -18.89
N ASN A 19 14.02 -3.79 -17.64
CA ASN A 19 12.84 -3.85 -16.77
C ASN A 19 13.00 -3.08 -15.45
N GLY A 20 14.09 -2.32 -15.26
CA GLY A 20 14.37 -1.67 -13.99
C GLY A 20 14.54 -2.69 -12.86
N GLU A 21 15.64 -3.44 -12.89
CA GLU A 21 15.90 -4.55 -11.96
C GLU A 21 16.61 -4.08 -10.69
N GLY A 22 16.30 -4.74 -9.58
CA GLY A 22 16.86 -4.45 -8.26
C GLY A 22 17.23 -5.75 -7.58
N THR A 23 18.37 -5.77 -6.90
CA THR A 23 18.78 -6.94 -6.12
C THR A 23 18.11 -6.88 -4.74
N THR A 24 17.84 -8.04 -4.13
CA THR A 24 17.36 -8.10 -2.74
C THR A 24 18.26 -7.28 -1.81
N PHE A 25 19.58 -7.31 -2.03
CA PHE A 25 20.54 -6.52 -1.25
C PHE A 25 20.28 -5.01 -1.33
N ASN A 26 20.09 -4.46 -2.54
CA ASN A 26 19.81 -3.04 -2.72
C ASN A 26 18.45 -2.64 -2.16
N ILE A 27 17.45 -3.52 -2.30
CA ILE A 27 16.11 -3.30 -1.75
C ILE A 27 16.17 -3.25 -0.21
N ILE A 28 16.86 -4.20 0.43
CA ILE A 28 17.01 -4.22 1.89
C ILE A 28 17.75 -2.98 2.38
N LYS A 29 18.86 -2.58 1.73
CA LYS A 29 19.55 -1.33 2.07
C LYS A 29 18.64 -0.12 1.95
N GLY A 30 17.82 -0.07 0.92
CA GLY A 30 16.83 0.99 0.74
C GLY A 30 15.78 1.04 1.84
N LEU A 31 15.27 -0.13 2.26
CA LEU A 31 14.33 -0.25 3.39
C LEU A 31 14.95 0.25 4.70
N GLU A 32 16.19 -0.15 4.97
CA GLU A 32 16.91 0.24 6.19
C GLU A 32 17.21 1.74 6.19
N TRP A 33 17.70 2.29 5.09
CA TRP A 33 17.94 3.71 4.94
C TRP A 33 16.65 4.53 5.12
N ALA A 34 15.53 4.11 4.51
CA ALA A 34 14.24 4.78 4.68
C ALA A 34 13.80 4.78 6.16
N ALA A 35 13.93 3.63 6.84
CA ALA A 35 13.60 3.51 8.25
C ALA A 35 14.47 4.42 9.14
N GLU A 36 15.76 4.50 8.86
CA GLU A 36 16.72 5.36 9.59
C GLU A 36 16.46 6.85 9.36
N ASN A 37 15.92 7.20 8.19
CA ASN A 37 15.56 8.58 7.84
C ASN A 37 14.10 8.94 8.19
N GLY A 38 13.49 8.18 9.10
CA GLY A 38 12.19 8.52 9.68
C GLY A 38 10.97 8.18 8.82
N ALA A 39 11.11 7.32 7.80
CA ALA A 39 9.96 6.86 7.02
C ALA A 39 8.95 6.16 7.92
N ARG A 40 7.70 6.64 7.89
CA ARG A 40 6.55 6.00 8.57
C ARG A 40 5.75 5.09 7.65
N VAL A 41 5.85 5.33 6.34
CA VAL A 41 5.22 4.56 5.27
C VAL A 41 6.26 4.27 4.20
N ILE A 42 6.33 3.04 3.73
CA ILE A 42 7.17 2.65 2.60
C ILE A 42 6.29 2.04 1.52
N ASN A 43 6.30 2.67 0.35
CA ASN A 43 5.66 2.18 -0.87
C ASN A 43 6.64 1.33 -1.69
N MET A 44 6.27 0.10 -1.99
CA MET A 44 7.05 -0.86 -2.76
C MET A 44 6.29 -1.27 -4.02
N SER A 45 6.34 -0.40 -5.03
CA SER A 45 5.70 -0.60 -6.34
C SER A 45 6.51 -1.53 -7.25
N PHE A 46 6.95 -2.67 -6.73
CA PHE A 46 7.69 -3.70 -7.44
C PHE A 46 7.23 -5.09 -7.01
N ALA A 47 7.55 -6.10 -7.81
CA ALA A 47 7.19 -7.48 -7.55
C ALA A 47 8.32 -8.42 -7.97
N GLY A 48 8.49 -9.53 -7.25
CA GLY A 48 9.53 -10.51 -7.50
C GLY A 48 9.29 -11.84 -6.77
N PRO A 49 10.24 -12.78 -6.86
CA PRO A 49 10.14 -14.07 -6.18
C PRO A 49 10.23 -13.92 -4.65
N ALA A 50 9.86 -14.98 -3.94
CA ALA A 50 10.04 -15.05 -2.49
C ALA A 50 11.53 -15.06 -2.13
N ASP A 51 11.92 -14.21 -1.17
CA ASP A 51 13.26 -14.20 -0.60
C ASP A 51 13.14 -14.09 0.94
N PRO A 52 13.62 -15.09 1.70
CA PRO A 52 13.58 -15.06 3.16
C PRO A 52 14.27 -13.83 3.77
N ARG A 53 15.38 -13.36 3.17
CA ARG A 53 16.14 -12.20 3.68
C ARG A 53 15.32 -10.91 3.56
N LEU A 54 14.61 -10.76 2.44
CA LEU A 54 13.65 -9.67 2.27
C LEU A 54 12.50 -9.81 3.27
N GLY A 55 11.98 -11.03 3.46
CA GLY A 55 10.94 -11.33 4.45
C GLY A 55 11.30 -10.87 5.86
N ASP A 56 12.53 -11.14 6.30
CA ASP A 56 13.04 -10.72 7.61
C ASP A 56 13.21 -9.20 7.71
N ALA A 57 13.72 -8.55 6.66
CA ALA A 57 13.84 -7.09 6.61
C ALA A 57 12.47 -6.40 6.73
N LEU A 58 11.46 -6.90 6.01
CA LEU A 58 10.08 -6.41 6.09
C LEU A 58 9.49 -6.61 7.49
N ALA A 59 9.75 -7.76 8.13
CA ALA A 59 9.30 -8.01 9.50
C ALA A 59 9.95 -7.05 10.50
N ARG A 60 11.25 -6.75 10.36
CA ARG A 60 11.94 -5.76 11.20
C ARG A 60 11.37 -4.35 11.00
N ALA A 61 11.16 -3.92 9.76
CA ALA A 61 10.57 -2.62 9.46
C ALA A 61 9.14 -2.49 10.05
N SER A 62 8.30 -3.50 9.88
CA SER A 62 6.96 -3.52 10.47
C SER A 62 7.01 -3.51 12.01
N LYS A 63 7.95 -4.21 12.64
CA LYS A 63 8.13 -4.20 14.10
C LYS A 63 8.55 -2.82 14.63
N ARG A 64 9.26 -2.03 13.82
CA ARG A 64 9.58 -0.62 14.10
C ARG A 64 8.38 0.34 13.91
N GLY A 65 7.21 -0.19 13.56
CA GLY A 65 5.99 0.61 13.38
C GLY A 65 5.85 1.25 11.99
N ILE A 66 6.68 0.84 11.03
CA ILE A 66 6.62 1.34 9.65
C ILE A 66 5.53 0.58 8.89
N VAL A 67 4.63 1.31 8.23
CA VAL A 67 3.60 0.71 7.38
C VAL A 67 4.20 0.38 6.02
N LEU A 68 4.07 -0.88 5.61
CA LEU A 68 4.60 -1.38 4.36
C LEU A 68 3.45 -1.62 3.38
N ILE A 69 3.54 -1.04 2.19
CA ILE A 69 2.51 -1.11 1.16
C ILE A 69 3.17 -1.56 -0.13
N ALA A 70 2.56 -2.51 -0.84
CA ALA A 70 3.13 -3.02 -2.08
C ALA A 70 2.06 -3.30 -3.14
N ALA A 71 2.49 -3.17 -4.39
CA ALA A 71 1.72 -3.54 -5.57
C ALA A 71 1.51 -5.05 -5.63
N ALA A 72 0.28 -5.51 -5.85
CA ALA A 72 -0.03 -6.94 -5.94
C ALA A 72 0.73 -7.66 -7.07
N GLY A 73 1.08 -6.94 -8.13
CA GLY A 73 1.71 -7.48 -9.34
C GLY A 73 0.78 -7.37 -10.55
N ASN A 74 1.41 -7.41 -11.73
CA ASN A 74 0.75 -7.24 -13.04
C ASN A 74 0.96 -8.47 -13.96
N ALA A 75 1.20 -9.65 -13.38
CA ALA A 75 1.50 -10.88 -14.12
C ALA A 75 0.25 -11.73 -14.43
N GLY A 76 -0.95 -11.18 -14.18
CA GLY A 76 -2.22 -11.79 -14.49
C GLY A 76 -2.79 -12.70 -13.39
N PRO A 77 -4.04 -13.16 -13.58
CA PRO A 77 -4.83 -13.83 -12.54
C PRO A 77 -4.33 -15.23 -12.16
N THR A 78 -3.56 -15.88 -13.04
CA THR A 78 -2.98 -17.22 -12.82
C THR A 78 -1.58 -17.18 -12.24
N SER A 79 -0.97 -15.99 -12.13
CA SER A 79 0.35 -15.84 -11.55
C SER A 79 0.35 -16.32 -10.08
N PRO A 80 1.43 -16.99 -9.62
CA PRO A 80 1.63 -17.20 -8.21
C PRO A 80 1.72 -15.85 -7.46
N PRO A 81 1.54 -15.85 -6.12
CA PRO A 81 1.77 -14.67 -5.29
C PRO A 81 3.20 -14.13 -5.47
N LEU A 82 3.30 -12.81 -5.66
CA LEU A 82 4.58 -12.13 -5.81
C LEU A 82 4.93 -11.33 -4.54
N TYR A 83 6.22 -11.15 -4.31
CA TYR A 83 6.76 -10.47 -3.12
C TYR A 83 7.29 -9.09 -3.50
N PRO A 84 7.15 -8.08 -2.61
CA PRO A 84 6.83 -8.20 -1.18
C PRO A 84 5.34 -8.22 -0.84
N ALA A 85 4.42 -8.02 -1.81
CA ALA A 85 2.99 -7.95 -1.53
C ALA A 85 2.41 -9.19 -0.84
N ALA A 86 2.88 -10.40 -1.19
CA ALA A 86 2.45 -11.63 -0.54
C ALA A 86 2.92 -11.80 0.91
N ASN A 87 3.83 -10.94 1.41
CA ASN A 87 4.31 -11.01 2.79
C ASN A 87 3.21 -10.53 3.78
N ARG A 88 3.01 -11.28 4.88
CA ARG A 88 1.99 -10.98 5.90
C ARG A 88 2.10 -9.58 6.52
N ASN A 89 3.30 -9.01 6.57
CA ASN A 89 3.55 -7.69 7.15
C ASN A 89 3.27 -6.54 6.16
N VAL A 90 2.92 -6.85 4.90
CA VAL A 90 2.77 -5.90 3.81
C VAL A 90 1.33 -5.80 3.35
N ILE A 91 0.82 -4.57 3.24
CA ILE A 91 -0.51 -4.28 2.73
C ILE A 91 -0.44 -4.39 1.20
N ALA A 92 -0.91 -5.53 0.68
CA ALA A 92 -1.00 -5.78 -0.77
C ALA A 92 -2.18 -5.04 -1.38
N VAL A 93 -1.91 -4.28 -2.45
CA VAL A 93 -2.90 -3.43 -3.12
C VAL A 93 -3.09 -3.89 -4.56
N THR A 94 -4.34 -4.19 -4.91
CA THR A 94 -4.76 -4.43 -6.30
C THR A 94 -5.26 -3.15 -6.97
N ALA A 95 -5.43 -3.17 -8.28
CA ALA A 95 -5.87 -2.02 -9.07
C ALA A 95 -7.30 -2.19 -9.58
N THR A 96 -8.04 -1.08 -9.63
CA THR A 96 -9.34 -0.97 -10.32
C THR A 96 -9.32 0.15 -11.36
N ASP A 97 -10.25 0.08 -12.31
CA ASP A 97 -10.59 1.17 -13.20
C ASP A 97 -11.65 2.11 -12.61
N ILE A 98 -12.07 3.10 -13.39
CA ILE A 98 -13.05 4.11 -13.00
C ILE A 98 -14.47 3.54 -12.77
N GLU A 99 -14.75 2.35 -13.31
CA GLU A 99 -16.01 1.64 -13.12
C GLU A 99 -15.92 0.64 -11.94
N ASP A 100 -14.87 0.75 -11.11
CA ASP A 100 -14.53 -0.18 -10.03
C ASP A 100 -14.29 -1.64 -10.50
N ARG A 101 -14.03 -1.85 -11.80
CA ARG A 101 -13.70 -3.17 -12.32
C ARG A 101 -12.24 -3.50 -12.02
N LEU A 102 -11.97 -4.77 -11.73
CA LEU A 102 -10.62 -5.24 -11.45
C LEU A 102 -9.73 -5.04 -12.69
N TYR A 103 -8.52 -4.52 -12.47
CA TYR A 103 -7.48 -4.52 -13.51
C TYR A 103 -7.19 -5.94 -13.99
N THR A 104 -7.36 -6.18 -15.29
CA THR A 104 -7.25 -7.52 -15.91
C THR A 104 -5.87 -8.15 -15.73
N GLY A 105 -4.82 -7.33 -15.68
CA GLY A 105 -3.45 -7.77 -15.45
C GLY A 105 -3.10 -8.03 -13.98
N ALA A 106 -3.97 -7.72 -13.02
CA ALA A 106 -3.65 -7.85 -11.61
C ALA A 106 -3.49 -9.30 -11.16
N ASN A 107 -2.45 -9.55 -10.35
CA ASN A 107 -2.33 -10.80 -9.59
C ASN A 107 -3.48 -10.95 -8.60
N ARG A 108 -3.86 -12.20 -8.31
CA ARG A 108 -4.96 -12.54 -7.40
C ARG A 108 -4.50 -13.44 -6.26
N GLY A 109 -5.11 -13.30 -5.09
CA GLY A 109 -4.81 -14.18 -3.97
C GLY A 109 -5.36 -13.72 -2.63
N ASN A 110 -5.29 -14.60 -1.64
CA ASN A 110 -5.75 -14.29 -0.28
C ASN A 110 -4.93 -13.19 0.41
N HIS A 111 -3.73 -12.91 -0.10
CA HIS A 111 -2.85 -11.87 0.41
C HIS A 111 -3.33 -10.44 0.06
N ILE A 112 -4.19 -10.27 -0.95
CA ILE A 112 -4.76 -8.96 -1.31
C ILE A 112 -5.52 -8.39 -0.11
N ALA A 113 -5.18 -7.15 0.26
CA ALA A 113 -5.76 -6.47 1.41
C ALA A 113 -6.90 -5.55 0.98
N VAL A 114 -6.65 -4.68 -0.01
CA VAL A 114 -7.60 -3.68 -0.52
C VAL A 114 -7.31 -3.41 -2.00
N ALA A 115 -8.27 -2.77 -2.66
CA ALA A 115 -8.16 -2.26 -4.01
C ALA A 115 -8.05 -0.72 -3.99
N ALA A 116 -7.45 -0.14 -5.03
CA ALA A 116 -7.46 1.30 -5.27
C ALA A 116 -7.41 1.60 -6.78
N PRO A 117 -7.74 2.84 -7.20
CA PRO A 117 -7.62 3.22 -8.60
C PRO A 117 -6.20 3.03 -9.12
N GLY A 118 -6.08 2.36 -10.26
CA GLY A 118 -4.79 2.05 -10.87
C GLY A 118 -4.84 1.77 -12.37
N VAL A 119 -5.97 1.98 -13.04
CA VAL A 119 -6.10 1.91 -14.50
C VAL A 119 -6.35 3.33 -15.03
N ASP A 120 -5.62 3.71 -16.07
CA ASP A 120 -5.70 5.00 -16.76
C ASP A 120 -5.68 6.20 -15.80
N VAL A 121 -4.70 6.18 -14.89
CA VAL A 121 -4.49 7.26 -13.93
C VAL A 121 -3.48 8.26 -14.49
N LEU A 122 -3.82 9.54 -14.46
CA LEU A 122 -2.90 10.62 -14.80
C LEU A 122 -1.84 10.79 -13.69
N VAL A 123 -0.57 10.63 -14.04
CA VAL A 123 0.58 10.72 -13.11
C VAL A 123 1.64 11.69 -13.64
N PRO A 124 2.46 12.31 -12.76
CA PRO A 124 3.62 13.07 -13.18
C PRO A 124 4.61 12.21 -13.96
N ALA A 125 5.18 12.78 -15.02
CA ALA A 125 6.25 12.23 -15.84
C ALA A 125 7.49 13.15 -15.80
N LEU A 126 8.54 12.77 -16.54
CA LEU A 126 9.75 13.57 -16.64
C LEU A 126 9.47 14.93 -17.29
N ASP A 127 10.35 15.89 -17.00
CA ASP A 127 10.36 17.21 -17.62
C ASP A 127 9.05 18.01 -17.46
N GLY A 128 8.37 17.82 -16.32
CA GLY A 128 7.13 18.52 -15.98
C GLY A 128 5.89 18.03 -16.73
N ASN A 129 5.99 16.91 -17.45
CA ASN A 129 4.89 16.33 -18.19
C ASN A 129 3.97 15.49 -17.31
N TYR A 130 2.85 15.06 -17.90
CA TYR A 130 1.93 14.11 -17.31
C TYR A 130 1.62 13.01 -18.32
N GLN A 131 1.35 11.82 -17.83
CA GLN A 131 0.96 10.68 -18.66
C GLN A 131 -0.09 9.82 -17.96
N PHE A 132 -0.88 9.09 -18.74
CA PHE A 132 -1.73 8.04 -18.21
C PHE A 132 -0.92 6.78 -17.96
N THR A 133 -1.09 6.15 -16.80
CA THR A 133 -0.41 4.90 -16.44
C THR A 133 -1.39 3.94 -15.80
N THR A 134 -1.18 2.66 -16.12
CA THR A 134 -1.97 1.53 -15.61
C THR A 134 -1.07 0.56 -14.87
N GLY A 135 -1.47 0.14 -13.67
CA GLY A 135 -0.84 -0.92 -12.91
C GLY A 135 -1.11 -0.87 -11.41
N THR A 136 -0.91 -2.00 -10.75
CA THR A 136 -1.02 -2.10 -9.27
C THR A 136 -0.02 -1.22 -8.53
N SER A 137 1.08 -0.82 -9.19
CA SER A 137 2.05 0.18 -8.73
C SER A 137 1.41 1.54 -8.44
N VAL A 138 0.45 1.97 -9.27
CA VAL A 138 -0.26 3.24 -9.10
C VAL A 138 -1.29 3.14 -7.97
N ALA A 139 -1.97 2.01 -7.89
CA ALA A 139 -2.91 1.73 -6.79
C ALA A 139 -2.21 1.71 -5.43
N ALA A 140 -1.01 1.10 -5.33
CA ALA A 140 -0.20 1.10 -4.12
C ALA A 140 0.19 2.53 -3.66
N ALA A 141 0.52 3.41 -4.61
CA ALA A 141 0.81 4.82 -4.31
C ALA A 141 -0.43 5.55 -3.76
N HIS A 142 -1.62 5.29 -4.30
CA HIS A 142 -2.87 5.84 -3.75
C HIS A 142 -3.09 5.43 -2.30
N VAL A 143 -2.96 4.13 -1.99
CA VAL A 143 -3.12 3.63 -0.63
C VAL A 143 -2.04 4.21 0.30
N SER A 144 -0.82 4.41 -0.19
CA SER A 144 0.25 5.08 0.57
C SER A 144 -0.13 6.50 0.98
N GLY A 145 -0.78 7.25 0.07
CA GLY A 145 -1.35 8.56 0.39
C GLY A 145 -2.46 8.50 1.44
N VAL A 146 -3.35 7.50 1.38
CA VAL A 146 -4.39 7.31 2.40
C VAL A 146 -3.76 7.01 3.76
N VAL A 147 -2.77 6.12 3.80
CA VAL A 147 -2.07 5.77 5.05
C VAL A 147 -1.33 6.97 5.64
N ALA A 148 -0.72 7.82 4.81
CA ALA A 148 -0.10 9.04 5.29
C ALA A 148 -1.10 9.94 6.04
N LEU A 149 -2.35 10.07 5.54
CA LEU A 149 -3.42 10.82 6.23
C LEU A 149 -3.81 10.15 7.56
N LEU A 150 -3.86 8.81 7.62
CA LEU A 150 -4.15 8.10 8.88
C LEU A 150 -3.07 8.38 9.93
N ILE A 151 -1.80 8.36 9.52
CA ILE A 151 -0.67 8.61 10.41
C ILE A 151 -0.61 10.08 10.82
N GLU A 152 -0.94 11.03 9.94
CA GLU A 152 -1.08 12.45 10.30
C GLU A 152 -2.16 12.65 11.37
N ARG A 153 -3.31 11.97 11.22
CA ARG A 153 -4.42 12.06 12.17
C ARG A 153 -4.14 11.37 13.50
N ASN A 154 -3.46 10.22 13.48
CA ASN A 154 -3.06 9.50 14.67
C ASN A 154 -1.67 8.87 14.49
N PRO A 155 -0.60 9.56 14.94
CA PRO A 155 0.77 9.10 14.78
C PRO A 155 1.12 7.82 15.55
N LYS A 156 0.25 7.36 16.46
CA LYS A 156 0.46 6.16 17.28
C LYS A 156 -0.07 4.87 16.63
N LEU A 157 -0.73 4.97 15.47
CA LEU A 157 -1.24 3.80 14.78
C LEU A 157 -0.11 2.83 14.43
N THR A 158 -0.31 1.57 14.80
CA THR A 158 0.55 0.45 14.42
C THR A 158 0.22 -0.03 13.01
N PRO A 159 1.14 -0.73 12.31
CA PRO A 159 0.86 -1.29 10.98
C PRO A 159 -0.36 -2.22 10.94
N SER A 160 -0.62 -2.98 12.00
CA SER A 160 -1.79 -3.87 12.08
C SER A 160 -3.10 -3.10 12.24
N GLU A 161 -3.10 -2.00 13.00
CA GLU A 161 -4.25 -1.10 13.13
C GLU A 161 -4.54 -0.36 11.82
N VAL A 162 -3.50 0.14 11.13
CA VAL A 162 -3.65 0.75 9.80
C VAL A 162 -4.28 -0.24 8.83
N ARG A 163 -3.75 -1.47 8.74
CA ARG A 163 -4.35 -2.52 7.90
C ARG A 163 -5.83 -2.73 8.25
N ARG A 164 -6.15 -2.85 9.54
CA ARG A 164 -7.52 -3.09 10.02
C ARG A 164 -8.46 -1.95 9.63
N ILE A 165 -8.03 -0.71 9.79
CA ILE A 165 -8.81 0.49 9.42
C ILE A 165 -9.09 0.48 7.93
N LEU A 166 -8.06 0.30 7.09
CA LEU A 166 -8.23 0.24 5.63
C LEU A 166 -9.21 -0.86 5.22
N THR A 167 -9.07 -2.07 5.78
CA THR A 167 -9.95 -3.20 5.40
C THR A 167 -11.38 -3.03 5.90
N ARG A 168 -11.60 -2.46 7.09
CA ARG A 168 -12.96 -2.29 7.66
C ARG A 168 -13.74 -1.16 7.02
N THR A 169 -13.05 -0.18 6.45
CA THR A 169 -13.66 1.04 5.88
C THR A 169 -13.74 0.99 4.36
N ALA A 170 -13.15 -0.04 3.73
CA ALA A 170 -13.21 -0.25 2.30
C ALA A 170 -14.67 -0.40 1.81
N LYS A 171 -14.96 0.16 0.63
CA LYS A 171 -16.21 -0.09 -0.09
C LYS A 171 -16.12 -1.49 -0.71
N SER A 172 -16.98 -2.40 -0.28
CA SER A 172 -17.03 -3.75 -0.86
C SER A 172 -17.31 -3.67 -2.37
N LEU A 173 -16.50 -4.39 -3.15
CA LEU A 173 -16.64 -4.53 -4.61
C LEU A 173 -16.96 -5.98 -5.03
N GLY A 174 -17.01 -6.90 -4.07
CA GLY A 174 -17.18 -8.33 -4.34
C GLY A 174 -18.46 -8.89 -3.73
N PRO A 175 -18.83 -10.13 -4.11
CA PRO A 175 -19.98 -10.84 -3.55
C PRO A 175 -19.79 -11.23 -2.07
N ARG A 176 -18.58 -11.07 -1.54
CA ARG A 176 -18.20 -11.35 -0.15
C ARG A 176 -17.42 -10.17 0.39
N GLU A 177 -17.40 -10.02 1.71
CA GLU A 177 -16.62 -8.97 2.40
C GLU A 177 -15.13 -9.00 2.05
N ARG A 178 -14.57 -10.19 1.78
CA ARG A 178 -13.19 -10.34 1.31
C ARG A 178 -13.08 -11.34 0.16
N THR A 179 -12.40 -10.94 -0.90
CA THR A 179 -12.18 -11.77 -2.09
C THR A 179 -10.70 -11.86 -2.46
N ARG A 180 -10.35 -12.84 -3.28
CA ARG A 180 -9.00 -12.98 -3.87
C ARG A 180 -8.67 -11.87 -4.88
N ASP A 181 -9.70 -11.19 -5.36
CA ASP A 181 -9.63 -10.20 -6.42
C ASP A 181 -9.45 -8.80 -5.84
N PHE A 182 -10.34 -8.40 -4.92
CA PHE A 182 -10.40 -7.04 -4.37
C PHE A 182 -9.91 -6.92 -2.92
N GLY A 183 -9.51 -8.03 -2.27
CA GLY A 183 -9.34 -8.03 -0.82
C GLY A 183 -10.64 -7.59 -0.17
N ALA A 184 -10.58 -6.63 0.75
CA ALA A 184 -11.75 -6.05 1.42
C ALA A 184 -12.55 -5.06 0.56
N GLY A 185 -12.11 -4.76 -0.66
CA GLY A 185 -12.75 -3.79 -1.55
C GLY A 185 -11.95 -2.51 -1.75
N LEU A 186 -12.58 -1.49 -2.34
CA LEU A 186 -11.95 -0.21 -2.69
C LEU A 186 -11.64 0.61 -1.44
N VAL A 187 -10.41 1.12 -1.34
CA VAL A 187 -10.01 2.00 -0.25
C VAL A 187 -10.90 3.24 -0.17
N ASN A 188 -11.39 3.58 1.02
CA ASN A 188 -12.20 4.78 1.25
C ASN A 188 -11.45 5.72 2.20
N ALA A 189 -10.79 6.74 1.66
CA ALA A 189 -9.98 7.66 2.43
C ALA A 189 -10.79 8.40 3.51
N PHE A 190 -11.99 8.85 3.17
CA PHE A 190 -12.86 9.60 4.09
C PHE A 190 -13.27 8.75 5.29
N GLN A 191 -13.78 7.54 5.04
CA GLN A 191 -14.19 6.62 6.11
C GLN A 191 -12.99 6.16 6.94
N ALA A 192 -11.86 5.86 6.29
CA ALA A 192 -10.63 5.49 6.96
C ALA A 192 -10.19 6.57 7.96
N VAL A 193 -10.03 7.82 7.51
CA VAL A 193 -9.59 8.94 8.36
C VAL A 193 -10.62 9.25 9.44
N SER A 194 -11.91 9.25 9.12
CA SER A 194 -12.98 9.52 10.10
C SER A 194 -13.01 8.48 11.23
N SER A 195 -12.70 7.22 10.93
CA SER A 195 -12.62 6.15 11.93
C SER A 195 -11.41 6.23 12.88
N THR A 196 -10.46 7.14 12.60
CA THR A 196 -9.23 7.32 13.39
C THR A 196 -9.32 8.45 14.42
N ALA A 197 -10.49 9.07 14.58
CA ALA A 197 -10.71 10.09 15.61
C ALA A 197 -10.27 9.52 16.98
N PRO A 198 -9.51 10.30 17.78
CA PRO A 198 -9.27 9.94 19.18
C PRO A 198 -10.63 9.70 19.82
N ARG A 199 -10.78 8.58 20.54
CA ARG A 199 -11.97 8.36 21.37
C ARG A 199 -12.09 9.59 22.27
N GLU A 200 -13.07 10.45 22.04
CA GLU A 200 -13.45 11.47 23.02
C GLU A 200 -13.62 10.74 24.34
N ALA A 201 -12.93 11.21 25.38
CA ALA A 201 -13.18 10.72 26.72
C ALA A 201 -14.68 10.82 26.95
N ALA A 202 -15.33 9.68 27.21
CA ALA A 202 -16.77 9.65 27.44
C ALA A 202 -17.09 10.75 28.45
N ALA A 203 -17.96 11.69 28.06
CA ALA A 203 -18.38 12.77 28.95
C ALA A 203 -18.80 12.16 30.29
N PRO A 204 -18.36 12.71 31.44
CA PRO A 204 -18.74 12.18 32.73
C PRO A 204 -20.26 12.14 32.81
N LYS A 205 -20.80 10.95 33.11
CA LYS A 205 -22.24 10.79 33.37
C LYS A 205 -22.59 11.77 34.49
N GLN A 206 -23.52 12.68 34.23
CA GLN A 206 -24.04 13.55 35.26
C GLN A 206 -24.61 12.69 36.40
N PRO A 207 -24.24 12.97 37.67
CA PRO A 207 -24.84 12.29 38.81
C PRO A 207 -26.33 12.66 38.86
N ARG A 208 -27.16 11.63 39.14
CA ARG A 208 -28.57 11.80 39.47
C ARG A 208 -28.72 12.43 40.85
#